data_AF-A0A947BUL2-F1
#
_entry.id   AF-A0A947BUL2-F1
#
_cell.length_a   1.000
_cell.length_b   1.000
_cell.length_c   1.000
_cell.angle_alpha   90.00
_cell.angle_beta   90.00
_cell.angle_gamma   90.00
#
_symmetry.space_group_name_H-M   'P 1'
#
loop_
_entity.id
_entity.type
_entity.pdbx_description
1 polymer ?
#
loop_
_entity_poly.entity_id
_entity_poly.type
_entity_poly.pdbx_seq_one_letter_code
_entity_poly.pdbx_strand_id
1 'polypeptide(L)' 'MGSIVAGVTLHIDENTTHEERENFRNALLGMSGVMAAAYHDDRPHLMVIIYDPALVKSIDFVNSAKNLGLHSELIA' A
#
# COMPACT_ATOMS: atom_id res chain seq x y z
N MET A 1 15.67 -7.39 20.11
CA MET A 1 15.31 -6.04 19.63
C MET A 1 13.86 -6.11 19.17
N GLY A 2 12.96 -5.30 19.71
CA GLY A 2 11.57 -5.26 19.23
C GLY A 2 11.52 -4.67 17.82
N SER A 3 10.84 -5.34 16.88
CA SER A 3 10.57 -4.76 15.57
C SER A 3 9.63 -3.56 15.76
N ILE A 4 9.99 -2.42 15.18
CA ILE A 4 9.14 -1.23 15.15
C ILE A 4 8.12 -1.46 14.05
N VAL A 5 6.83 -1.25 14.36
CA VAL A 5 5.75 -1.37 13.37
C VAL A 5 5.23 0.03 13.09
N ALA A 6 5.13 0.37 11.80
CA ALA A 6 4.54 1.60 11.32
C ALA A 6 3.29 1.30 10.49
N GLY A 7 2.39 2.29 10.40
CA GLY A 7 1.21 2.25 9.54
C GLY A 7 1.13 3.51 8.71
N VAL A 8 0.74 3.38 7.44
CA VAL A 8 0.46 4.49 6.52
C VAL A 8 -0.83 4.24 5.77
N THR A 9 -1.46 5.33 5.33
CA THR A 9 -2.56 5.27 4.36
C THR A 9 -2.07 5.80 3.02
N LEU A 10 -2.36 5.05 1.96
CA LEU A 10 -2.09 5.43 0.59
C LEU A 10 -3.41 5.69 -0.11
N HIS A 11 -3.55 6.91 -0.63
CA HIS A 11 -4.62 7.25 -1.55
C HIS A 11 -4.24 6.76 -2.94
N ILE A 12 -5.13 6.05 -3.61
CA ILE A 12 -5.02 5.61 -5.00
C ILE A 12 -6.12 6.30 -5.80
N ASP A 13 -5.93 6.58 -7.09
CA ASP A 13 -6.97 7.19 -7.93
C ASP A 13 -8.32 6.44 -7.83
N GLU A 14 -9.43 7.19 -7.73
CA GLU A 14 -10.78 6.65 -7.60
C GLU A 14 -11.23 5.85 -8.83
N ASN A 15 -10.61 6.10 -9.99
CA ASN A 15 -10.91 5.40 -11.23
C ASN A 15 -10.35 3.97 -11.29
N THR A 16 -9.73 3.49 -10.21
CA THR A 16 -9.24 2.11 -10.14
C THR A 16 -10.36 1.08 -10.08
N THR A 17 -10.18 -0.01 -10.81
CA THR A 17 -11.02 -1.19 -10.75
C THR A 17 -10.72 -2.02 -9.51
N HIS A 18 -11.64 -2.92 -9.14
CA HIS A 18 -11.40 -3.87 -8.05
C HIS A 18 -10.20 -4.77 -8.32
N GLU A 19 -10.05 -5.23 -9.57
CA GLU A 19 -8.93 -6.10 -9.97
C GLU A 19 -7.58 -5.38 -9.85
N GLU A 20 -7.48 -4.13 -10.30
CA GLU A 20 -6.26 -3.32 -10.12
C GLU A 20 -5.89 -3.13 -8.65
N ARG A 21 -6.90 -2.91 -7.79
CA ARG A 21 -6.69 -2.78 -6.34
C ARG A 21 -6.24 -4.08 -5.69
N GLU A 22 -6.82 -5.22 -6.06
CA GLU A 22 -6.37 -6.53 -5.58
C GLU A 22 -4.97 -6.87 -6.07
N ASN A 23 -4.66 -6.60 -7.34
CA ASN A 23 -3.33 -6.83 -7.90
C ASN A 23 -2.29 -5.99 -7.17
N PHE A 24 -2.59 -4.72 -6.89
CA PHE A 24 -1.71 -3.86 -6.13
C PHE A 24 -1.56 -4.30 -4.67
N ARG A 25 -2.66 -4.68 -4.00
CA ARG A 25 -2.63 -5.25 -2.64
C ARG A 25 -1.73 -6.48 -2.58
N ASN A 26 -1.86 -7.39 -3.54
CA ASN A 26 -1.05 -8.61 -3.61
C ASN A 26 0.43 -8.29 -3.86
N ALA A 27 0.73 -7.29 -4.69
CA ALA A 27 2.10 -6.82 -4.90
C ALA A 27 2.71 -6.28 -3.59
N LEU A 28 1.97 -5.49 -2.82
CA LEU A 28 2.41 -4.99 -1.51
C LEU A 28 2.66 -6.13 -0.51
N LEU A 29 1.75 -7.10 -0.41
CA LEU A 29 1.91 -8.26 0.47
C LEU A 29 3.12 -9.14 0.11
N GLY A 30 3.60 -9.07 -1.13
CA GLY A 30 4.83 -9.74 -1.58
C GLY A 30 6.13 -8.99 -1.21
N MET A 31 6.05 -7.75 -0.74
CA MET A 31 7.23 -6.96 -0.40
C MET A 31 7.81 -7.37 0.97
N SER A 32 9.12 -7.56 1.02
CA SER A 32 9.83 -7.79 2.29
C SER A 32 9.60 -6.62 3.24
N GLY A 33 9.15 -6.91 4.46
CA GLY A 33 8.85 -5.89 5.48
C GLY A 33 7.40 -5.42 5.49
N VAL A 34 6.56 -5.78 4.52
CA VAL A 34 5.10 -5.54 4.60
C VAL A 34 4.46 -6.65 5.43
N MET A 35 3.66 -6.25 6.42
CA MET A 35 2.99 -7.16 7.35
C MET A 35 1.49 -7.27 7.03
N ALA A 36 0.87 -6.18 6.56
CA ALA A 36 -0.52 -6.16 6.11
C ALA A 36 -0.75 -5.06 5.06
N ALA A 37 -1.65 -5.34 4.12
CA ALA A 37 -2.20 -4.38 3.18
C ALA A 37 -3.69 -4.67 2.95
N ALA A 38 -4.54 -3.66 3.09
CA ALA A 38 -5.98 -3.78 2.92
C ALA A 38 -6.62 -2.45 2.52
N TYR A 39 -7.76 -2.52 1.83
CA TYR A 39 -8.64 -1.39 1.56
C TYR A 39 -10.07 -1.78 1.96
N HIS A 40 -10.94 -0.78 2.14
CA HIS A 40 -12.35 -0.99 2.48
C HIS A 40 -13.24 -0.80 1.26
N ASP A 41 -14.30 -1.61 1.14
CA ASP A 41 -15.24 -1.51 0.01
C ASP A 41 -15.95 -0.15 -0.06
N ASP A 42 -16.21 0.47 1.09
CA ASP A 42 -16.83 1.81 1.18
C ASP A 42 -15.89 2.94 0.74
N ARG A 43 -14.56 2.70 0.80
CA ARG A 43 -13.51 3.66 0.39
C ARG A 43 -12.37 2.91 -0.28
N PRO A 44 -12.61 2.36 -1.48
CA PRO A 44 -11.70 1.41 -2.07
C PRO A 44 -10.43 2.09 -2.62
N HIS A 45 -10.46 3.41 -2.76
CA HIS A 45 -9.30 4.25 -3.10
C HIS A 45 -8.32 4.45 -1.92
N LEU A 46 -8.62 3.95 -0.71
CA LEU A 46 -7.75 4.05 0.46
C LEU A 46 -7.14 2.70 0.83
N MET A 47 -5.83 2.59 0.69
CA MET A 47 -5.05 1.41 1.09
C MET A 47 -4.33 1.68 2.42
N VAL A 48 -4.60 0.87 3.42
CA VAL A 48 -3.87 0.88 4.70
C VAL A 48 -2.78 -0.17 4.65
N ILE A 49 -1.55 0.22 5.01
CA ILE A 49 -0.37 -0.63 4.95
C ILE A 49 0.32 -0.61 6.31
N ILE A 50 0.58 -1.80 6.86
CA ILE A 50 1.35 -2.00 8.09
C ILE A 50 2.67 -2.66 7.71
N TYR A 51 3.79 -2.09 8.17
CA TYR A 51 5.12 -2.50 7.74
C TYR A 51 6.21 -2.27 8.79
N ASP A 52 7.35 -2.94 8.59
CA ASP A 52 8.59 -2.70 9.32
C ASP A 52 9.43 -1.63 8.60
N PRO A 53 9.59 -0.41 9.16
CA PRO A 53 10.33 0.67 8.54
C PRO A 53 11.85 0.43 8.48
N ALA A 54 12.37 -0.61 9.13
CA ALA A 54 13.75 -1.04 8.96
C ALA A 54 13.98 -1.79 7.63
N LEU A 55 12.91 -2.38 7.05
CA LEU A 55 12.99 -3.23 5.86
C LEU A 55 12.45 -2.56 4.59
N VAL A 56 11.42 -1.73 4.71
CA VAL A 56 10.77 -1.05 3.58
C VAL A 56 10.40 0.39 3.96
N LYS A 57 10.41 1.32 3.01
CA LYS A 57 10.04 2.72 3.23
C LYS A 57 8.66 2.99 2.63
N SER A 58 7.91 3.91 3.24
CA SER A 58 6.56 4.26 2.77
C SER A 58 6.53 4.74 1.32
N ILE A 59 7.59 5.38 0.84
CA ILE A 59 7.73 5.81 -0.56
C ILE A 59 7.80 4.63 -1.53
N ASP A 60 8.24 3.45 -1.10
CA ASP A 60 8.30 2.26 -1.95
C ASP A 60 6.90 1.77 -2.34
N PHE A 61 5.87 2.08 -1.54
CA PHE A 61 4.49 1.76 -1.86
C PHE A 61 3.95 2.64 -2.99
N VAL A 62 4.31 3.93 -2.99
CA VAL A 62 3.99 4.86 -4.09
C VAL A 62 4.68 4.41 -5.38
N ASN A 63 5.95 4.00 -5.28
CA ASN A 63 6.71 3.48 -6.42
C ASN A 63 6.11 2.17 -6.96
N SER A 64 5.67 1.28 -6.07
CA SER A 64 5.01 0.03 -6.46
C SER A 64 3.70 0.28 -7.20
N ALA A 65 2.87 1.20 -6.71
CA ALA A 65 1.66 1.64 -7.42
C ALA A 65 1.98 2.20 -8.81
N LYS A 66 2.98 3.10 -8.90
CA LYS A 66 3.42 3.69 -10.17
C LYS A 66 3.89 2.64 -11.18
N ASN A 67 4.60 1.61 -10.73
CA ASN A 67 5.07 0.51 -11.59
C ASN A 67 3.93 -0.35 -12.15
N LEU A 68 2.76 -0.35 -11.49
CA LEU A 68 1.53 -0.99 -11.97
C LEU A 68 0.65 -0.04 -12.80
N GLY A 69 1.12 1.17 -13.11
CA GLY A 69 0.36 2.17 -13.85
C GLY A 69 -0.67 2.93 -13.01
N LEU A 70 -0.63 2.78 -11.68
CA LEU A 70 -1.54 3.46 -10.77
C LEU A 70 -0.96 4.80 -10.31
N HIS A 71 -1.85 5.78 -10.16
CA HIS A 71 -1.53 7.03 -9.48
C HIS A 71 -1.88 6.90 -8.00
N SER A 72 -0.91 7.20 -7.13
CA SER A 72 -1.11 7.13 -5.68
C SER A 72 -0.29 8.19 -4.94
N GLU A 73 -0.74 8.53 -3.74
CA GLU A 73 -0.10 9.48 -2.84
C GLU A 73 -0.22 9.02 -1.38
N LEU A 74 0.82 9.23 -0.59
CA LEU A 74 0.75 9.00 0.85
C LEU A 74 -0.10 10.08 1.50
N ILE A 75 -1.11 9.67 2.25
CA ILE A 75 -1.96 10.58 3.00
C ILE A 75 -1.82 10.25 4.49
N ALA A 76 -1.33 11.24 5.25
CA ALA A 76 -1.16 11.24 6.71
C ALA A 76 -0.25 10.15 7.30
#